data_AF-A0A9N9WDD6-F1
#
_entry.id   AF-A0A9N9WDD6-F1
#
_cell.length_a   1.000
_cell.length_b   1.000
_cell.length_c   1.000
_cell.angle_alpha   90.00
_cell.angle_beta   90.00
_cell.angle_gamma   90.00
#
_symmetry.space_group_name_H-M   'P 1'
#
loop_
_entity.id
_entity.type
_entity.pdbx_description
1 polymer ?
#
loop_
_entity_poly.entity_id
_entity_poly.type
_entity_poly.pdbx_seq_one_letter_code
_entity_poly.pdbx_strand_id
1 'polypeptide(L)'
;MIWLEQKSHTTNCYFYTVDVKGFNTKNKKKIFYPNLDSAIRPVPHGPEIPVPQPPSNLDDILCESEESDTSASQDESSPYFPVDEGPQLFSQGELNDLVRDLGLSKDAAELLGSRLKNKKLLSPGTSFSWYRHREKNFTQFFSKESNLIYCDDVYGLMRSFKIEYHSS
;
A
#
# COMPACT_ATOMS: atom_id res chain seq x y z
N MET A 1 -19.87 21.70 1.30
CA MET A 1 -18.75 22.10 2.17
C MET A 1 -17.48 21.81 1.40
N ILE A 2 -16.45 22.65 1.51
CA ILE A 2 -15.16 22.43 0.84
C ILE A 2 -14.06 22.18 1.88
N TRP A 3 -13.11 21.31 1.53
CA TRP A 3 -11.86 21.18 2.26
C TRP A 3 -10.87 22.19 1.68
N LEU A 4 -10.35 23.08 2.53
CA LEU A 4 -9.29 24.00 2.14
C LEU A 4 -7.94 23.31 2.29
N GLU A 5 -6.96 23.76 1.51
CA GLU A 5 -5.58 23.28 1.59
C GLU A 5 -5.01 23.53 3.00
N GLN A 6 -4.42 22.49 3.59
CA GLN A 6 -3.84 22.55 4.92
C GLN A 6 -2.49 23.27 4.89
N LYS A 7 -2.21 24.10 5.89
CA LYS A 7 -0.92 24.78 6.03
C LYS A 7 0.09 23.92 6.79
N SER A 8 1.32 24.43 6.90
CA SER A 8 2.49 23.75 7.51
C SER A 8 2.20 22.98 8.80
N HIS A 9 2.65 21.72 8.84
CA HIS A 9 2.55 20.82 9.99
C HIS A 9 3.74 20.93 10.96
N THR A 10 4.71 21.81 10.71
CA THR A 10 6.00 21.84 11.44
C THR A 10 5.90 22.45 12.83
N THR A 11 5.05 23.47 13.02
CA THR A 11 4.91 24.19 14.31
C THR A 11 3.63 23.85 15.06
N ASN A 12 2.56 23.45 14.37
CA ASN A 12 1.23 23.24 14.94
C ASN A 12 0.62 21.90 14.53
N CYS A 13 1.37 20.80 14.63
CA CYS A 13 0.87 19.48 14.26
C CYS A 13 -0.36 19.07 15.11
N TYR A 14 -1.49 18.81 14.44
CA TYR A 14 -2.74 18.35 15.06
C TYR A 14 -2.57 17.08 15.92
N PHE A 15 -1.72 16.14 15.50
CA PHE A 15 -1.49 14.90 16.27
C PHE A 15 -0.69 15.13 17.55
N TYR A 16 0.19 16.13 17.61
CA TYR A 16 0.97 16.43 18.82
C TYR A 16 0.19 17.30 19.82
N THR A 17 -0.80 18.06 19.34
CA THR A 17 -1.57 19.00 20.17
C THR A 17 -2.78 18.38 20.85
N VAL A 18 -3.32 17.27 20.32
CA VAL A 18 -4.48 16.59 20.90
C VAL A 18 -4.03 15.44 21.80
N ASP A 19 -4.24 15.58 23.11
CA ASP A 19 -4.04 14.46 24.04
C ASP A 19 -5.22 13.49 23.98
N VAL A 20 -4.96 12.31 23.41
CA VAL A 20 -5.93 11.22 23.30
C VAL A 20 -5.69 10.11 24.33
N LYS A 21 -4.70 10.24 25.22
CA LYS A 21 -4.44 9.23 26.26
C LYS A 21 -5.59 9.17 27.26
N GLY A 22 -5.97 7.95 27.65
CA GLY A 22 -7.04 7.72 28.63
C GLY A 22 -8.46 7.80 28.06
N PHE A 23 -8.62 8.06 26.76
CA PHE A 23 -9.91 7.98 26.09
C PHE A 23 -10.20 6.56 25.57
N ASN A 24 -11.44 6.13 25.72
CA ASN A 24 -12.01 4.87 25.27
C ASN A 24 -13.30 5.13 24.46
N THR A 25 -13.94 4.07 23.97
CA THR A 25 -15.16 4.18 23.13
C THR A 25 -16.34 4.87 23.82
N LYS A 26 -16.40 4.84 25.16
CA LYS A 26 -17.48 5.45 25.95
C LYS A 26 -17.28 6.94 26.19
N ASN A 27 -16.02 7.40 26.34
CA ASN A 27 -15.71 8.80 26.66
C ASN A 27 -15.06 9.59 25.51
N LYS A 28 -14.83 8.98 24.32
CA LYS A 28 -14.22 9.65 23.15
C LYS A 28 -14.87 10.97 22.72
N LYS A 29 -16.16 11.16 23.00
CA LYS A 29 -16.88 12.42 22.70
C LYS A 29 -16.35 13.62 23.50
N LYS A 30 -15.62 13.37 24.59
CA LYS A 30 -15.00 14.39 25.44
C LYS A 30 -13.63 14.84 24.93
N ILE A 31 -13.09 14.21 23.88
CA ILE A 31 -11.84 14.65 23.26
C ILE A 31 -12.08 16.02 22.63
N PHE A 32 -11.30 17.00 23.05
CA PHE A 32 -11.34 18.33 22.47
C PHE A 32 -10.44 18.38 21.23
N TYR A 33 -11.05 18.61 20.07
CA TYR A 33 -10.34 18.71 18.80
C TYR A 33 -10.27 20.19 18.36
N PRO A 34 -9.14 20.88 18.57
CA PRO A 34 -8.97 22.27 18.20
C PRO A 34 -9.06 22.43 16.68
N ASN A 35 -9.56 23.57 16.21
CA ASN A 35 -9.50 23.92 14.80
C ASN A 35 -8.13 24.58 14.55
N LEU A 36 -7.25 23.89 13.82
CA LEU A 36 -5.89 24.33 13.56
C LEU A 36 -5.69 24.51 12.06
N ASP A 37 -4.80 25.42 11.64
CA ASP A 37 -4.47 25.65 10.23
C ASP A 37 -3.89 24.40 9.53
N SER A 38 -3.29 23.49 10.31
CA SER A 38 -2.80 22.20 9.81
C SER A 38 -3.91 21.16 9.62
N ALA A 39 -5.11 21.40 10.17
CA ALA A 39 -6.23 20.46 10.21
C ALA A 39 -7.55 21.23 10.28
N ILE A 40 -7.84 21.95 9.20
CA ILE A 40 -8.99 22.84 9.08
C ILE A 40 -10.25 22.00 8.81
N ARG A 41 -11.35 22.32 9.50
CA ARG A 41 -12.65 21.70 9.24
C ARG A 41 -13.26 22.18 7.92
N PRO A 42 -14.14 21.39 7.27
CA PRO A 42 -14.80 21.80 6.04
C PRO A 42 -15.55 23.11 6.23
N VAL A 43 -15.40 24.02 5.28
CA VAL A 43 -16.06 25.32 5.29
C VAL A 43 -17.34 25.24 4.44
N PRO A 44 -18.48 25.79 4.89
CA PRO A 44 -19.69 25.85 4.06
C PRO A 44 -19.45 26.69 2.79
N HIS A 45 -20.18 26.39 1.72
CA HIS A 45 -20.14 27.21 0.51
C HIS A 45 -20.72 28.59 0.79
N GLY A 46 -20.17 29.59 0.13
CA GLY A 46 -20.57 31.00 0.26
C GLY A 46 -20.32 31.74 -1.05
N PRO A 47 -20.56 33.06 -1.09
CA PRO A 47 -20.36 33.85 -2.31
C PRO A 47 -18.89 33.83 -2.79
N GLU A 48 -17.93 33.67 -1.89
CA GLU A 48 -16.50 33.54 -2.21
C GLU A 48 -16.10 32.11 -2.62
N ILE A 49 -16.93 31.10 -2.30
CA ILE A 49 -16.66 29.68 -2.57
C ILE A 49 -17.94 29.05 -3.13
N PRO A 50 -18.27 29.29 -4.41
CA PRO A 50 -19.47 28.74 -5.02
C PRO A 50 -19.41 27.21 -5.07
N VAL A 51 -20.58 26.59 -5.14
CA VAL A 51 -20.66 25.16 -5.43
C VAL A 51 -20.13 24.95 -6.86
N PRO A 52 -19.16 24.04 -7.08
CA PRO A 52 -18.70 23.73 -8.43
C PRO A 52 -19.88 23.30 -9.29
N GLN A 53 -20.04 23.92 -10.46
CA GLN A 53 -21.05 23.48 -11.41
C GLN A 53 -20.49 22.33 -12.25
N PRO A 54 -21.29 21.30 -12.54
CA PRO A 54 -20.89 20.25 -13.47
C PRO A 54 -20.60 20.86 -14.85
N PRO A 55 -19.62 20.33 -15.60
CA PRO A 55 -19.33 20.80 -16.96
C PRO A 55 -20.55 20.62 -17.87
N SER A 56 -20.79 21.60 -18.74
CA SER A 56 -21.97 21.63 -19.62
C SER A 56 -21.92 20.63 -20.79
N ASN A 57 -20.71 20.20 -21.18
CA ASN A 57 -20.49 19.20 -22.22
C ASN A 57 -19.83 17.96 -21.60
N LEU A 58 -20.43 16.80 -21.82
CA LEU A 58 -19.91 15.51 -21.38
C LEU A 58 -18.87 14.93 -22.36
N ASP A 59 -18.69 15.57 -23.52
CA ASP A 59 -17.79 15.09 -24.58
C ASP A 59 -16.32 15.11 -24.15
N ASP A 60 -15.94 15.99 -23.21
CA ASP A 60 -14.59 16.05 -22.62
C ASP A 60 -14.33 14.95 -21.57
N ILE A 61 -15.34 14.18 -21.18
CA ILE A 61 -15.23 13.06 -20.21
C ILE A 61 -15.17 11.69 -20.92
N LEU A 62 -15.30 11.65 -22.26
CA LEU A 62 -15.15 10.42 -23.03
C LEU A 62 -13.66 10.04 -23.16
N CYS A 63 -13.06 9.59 -22.06
CA CYS A 63 -11.86 8.76 -22.11
C CYS A 63 -12.24 7.41 -22.74
N GLU A 64 -11.78 7.21 -23.97
CA GLU A 64 -11.57 5.94 -24.68
C GLU A 64 -12.15 4.68 -23.99
N SER A 65 -13.43 4.41 -24.24
CA SER A 65 -13.98 3.07 -24.07
C SER A 65 -15.07 2.85 -25.12
N GLU A 66 -14.63 2.70 -26.36
CA GLU A 66 -15.50 2.27 -27.45
C GLU A 66 -14.93 0.96 -28.00
N GLU A 67 -15.33 -0.15 -27.38
CA GLU A 67 -15.40 -1.45 -28.04
C GLU A 67 -16.47 -1.31 -29.15
N SER A 68 -16.05 -1.23 -30.41
CA SER A 68 -16.96 -1.19 -31.56
C SER A 68 -16.46 -2.08 -32.69
N ASP A 69 -17.09 -3.25 -32.80
CA ASP A 69 -17.21 -3.99 -34.04
C ASP A 69 -17.93 -3.12 -35.09
N THR A 70 -17.35 -2.97 -36.29
CA THR A 70 -17.99 -3.18 -37.62
C THR A 70 -17.31 -2.38 -38.76
N SER A 71 -16.66 -3.13 -39.66
CA SER A 71 -16.41 -2.96 -41.11
C SER A 71 -16.03 -1.60 -41.75
N ALA A 72 -14.86 -1.67 -42.43
CA ALA A 72 -14.55 -1.21 -43.80
C ALA A 72 -14.30 0.28 -44.09
N SER A 73 -12.98 0.56 -44.20
CA SER A 73 -12.27 1.16 -45.33
C SER A 73 -11.92 2.66 -45.34
N GLN A 74 -10.61 2.87 -45.60
CA GLN A 74 -9.88 4.05 -46.09
C GLN A 74 -9.30 5.03 -45.06
N ASP A 75 -8.16 4.59 -44.50
CA ASP A 75 -6.82 5.19 -44.59
C ASP A 75 -6.71 6.73 -44.71
N GLU A 76 -6.16 7.38 -43.67
CA GLU A 76 -4.99 8.25 -43.78
C GLU A 76 -4.48 8.66 -42.37
N SER A 77 -3.27 8.21 -42.06
CA SER A 77 -2.35 8.69 -41.01
C SER A 77 -2.78 8.58 -39.52
N SER A 78 -2.93 7.34 -39.05
CA SER A 78 -2.65 7.06 -37.63
C SER A 78 -1.13 7.18 -37.40
N PRO A 79 -0.65 7.87 -36.36
CA PRO A 79 0.77 7.85 -36.01
C PRO A 79 1.15 6.38 -35.78
N TYR A 80 1.95 5.85 -36.71
CA TYR A 80 2.50 4.51 -36.62
C TYR A 80 3.37 4.47 -35.37
N PHE A 81 2.80 4.06 -34.23
CA PHE A 81 3.61 3.70 -33.08
C PHE A 81 4.57 2.62 -33.58
N PRO A 82 5.89 2.80 -33.44
CA PRO A 82 6.80 1.71 -33.72
C PRO A 82 6.41 0.56 -32.79
N VAL A 83 5.72 -0.45 -33.34
CA VAL A 83 5.46 -1.71 -32.66
C VAL A 83 6.77 -2.46 -32.74
N ASP A 84 7.69 -2.09 -31.87
CA ASP A 84 8.91 -2.85 -31.66
C ASP A 84 8.96 -3.40 -30.24
N GLU A 85 9.64 -4.54 -30.15
CA GLU A 85 10.30 -5.06 -28.96
C GLU A 85 9.46 -5.87 -27.95
N GLY A 86 8.76 -6.90 -28.46
CA GLY A 86 8.50 -8.12 -27.69
C GLY A 86 7.63 -7.95 -26.43
N PRO A 87 7.52 -8.99 -25.58
CA PRO A 87 6.73 -8.88 -24.37
C PRO A 87 7.42 -7.98 -23.36
N GLN A 88 6.72 -6.93 -22.90
CA GLN A 88 7.16 -6.10 -21.79
C GLN A 88 7.31 -6.95 -20.52
N LEU A 89 8.50 -6.93 -19.95
CA LEU A 89 8.84 -7.71 -18.75
C LEU A 89 8.53 -6.90 -17.50
N PHE A 90 7.94 -7.54 -16.49
CA PHE A 90 7.78 -6.95 -15.17
C PHE A 90 9.14 -6.86 -14.46
N SER A 91 9.51 -5.63 -14.11
CA SER A 91 10.57 -5.35 -13.15
C SER A 91 10.16 -5.78 -11.73
N GLN A 92 11.12 -5.79 -10.80
CA GLN A 92 10.83 -6.11 -9.40
C GLN A 92 9.84 -5.12 -8.77
N GLY A 93 9.93 -3.83 -9.11
CA GLY A 93 9.03 -2.80 -8.60
C GLY A 93 7.60 -3.02 -9.07
N GLU A 94 7.43 -3.19 -10.39
CA GLU A 94 6.11 -3.41 -10.99
C GLU A 94 5.46 -4.70 -10.51
N LEU A 95 6.24 -5.78 -10.33
CA LEU A 95 5.71 -7.01 -9.75
C LEU A 95 5.24 -6.80 -8.29
N ASN A 96 6.00 -6.03 -7.50
CA ASN A 96 5.65 -5.73 -6.11
C ASN A 96 4.41 -4.83 -6.02
N ASP A 97 4.32 -3.81 -6.88
CA ASP A 97 3.17 -2.92 -6.96
C ASP A 97 1.92 -3.71 -7.39
N LEU A 98 2.03 -4.58 -8.40
CA LEU A 98 0.94 -5.47 -8.80
C LEU A 98 0.47 -6.37 -7.66
N VAL A 99 1.39 -6.98 -6.92
CA VAL A 99 1.08 -7.81 -5.75
C VAL A 99 0.37 -7.00 -4.66
N ARG A 100 0.80 -5.75 -4.43
CA ARG A 100 0.21 -4.84 -3.43
C ARG A 100 -1.18 -4.39 -3.85
N ASP A 101 -1.35 -3.96 -5.08
CA ASP A 101 -2.59 -3.40 -5.60
C ASP A 101 -3.69 -4.45 -5.67
N LEU A 102 -3.33 -5.71 -5.96
CA LEU A 102 -4.22 -6.87 -5.89
C LEU A 102 -4.43 -7.39 -4.46
N GLY A 103 -3.66 -6.92 -3.47
CA GLY A 103 -3.77 -7.36 -2.08
C GLY A 103 -3.48 -8.86 -1.88
N LEU A 104 -2.54 -9.43 -2.64
CA LEU A 104 -2.30 -10.87 -2.61
C LEU A 104 -1.65 -11.34 -1.30
N SER A 105 -2.06 -12.52 -0.84
CA SER A 105 -1.34 -13.24 0.21
C SER A 105 0.04 -13.68 -0.29
N LYS A 106 0.95 -14.02 0.63
CA LYS A 106 2.31 -14.44 0.28
C LYS A 106 2.33 -15.62 -0.70
N ASP A 107 1.53 -16.65 -0.42
CA ASP A 107 1.46 -17.85 -1.25
C ASP A 107 0.85 -17.55 -2.63
N ALA A 108 -0.14 -16.66 -2.68
CA ALA A 108 -0.74 -16.22 -3.94
C ALA A 108 0.23 -15.37 -4.78
N ALA A 109 1.01 -14.49 -4.15
CA ALA A 109 2.05 -13.70 -4.80
C ALA A 109 3.18 -14.60 -5.35
N GLU A 110 3.59 -15.61 -4.57
CA GLU A 110 4.56 -16.62 -5.01
C GLU A 110 4.04 -17.42 -6.22
N LEU A 111 2.77 -17.84 -6.18
CA LEU A 111 2.13 -18.53 -7.29
C LEU A 111 2.05 -17.65 -8.54
N LEU A 112 1.64 -16.38 -8.39
CA LEU A 112 1.57 -15.41 -9.48
C LEU A 112 2.95 -15.23 -10.14
N GLY A 113 3.98 -14.93 -9.35
CA GLY A 113 5.33 -14.73 -9.86
C GLY A 113 5.89 -15.98 -10.53
N SER A 114 5.59 -17.18 -10.01
CA SER A 114 5.93 -18.45 -10.67
C SER A 114 5.29 -18.59 -12.05
N ARG A 115 3.99 -18.23 -12.19
CA ARG A 115 3.29 -18.26 -13.48
C ARG A 115 3.85 -17.24 -14.46
N LEU A 116 4.16 -16.02 -14.00
CA LEU A 116 4.78 -14.97 -14.83
C LEU A 116 6.18 -15.38 -15.29
N LYS A 117 6.97 -16.02 -14.42
CA LYS A 117 8.28 -16.56 -14.77
C LYS A 117 8.19 -17.65 -15.84
N ASN A 118 7.25 -18.58 -15.70
CA ASN A 118 7.02 -19.63 -16.70
C ASN A 118 6.63 -19.06 -18.07
N LYS A 119 5.92 -17.94 -18.09
CA LYS A 119 5.57 -17.19 -19.32
C LYS A 119 6.70 -16.29 -19.84
N LYS A 120 7.88 -16.28 -19.19
CA LYS A 120 9.00 -15.39 -19.51
C LYS A 120 8.61 -13.90 -19.50
N LEU A 121 7.73 -13.50 -18.57
CA LEU A 121 7.25 -12.13 -18.42
C LEU A 121 7.94 -11.37 -17.27
N LEU A 122 8.97 -11.94 -16.66
CA LEU A 122 9.72 -11.27 -15.59
C LEU A 122 11.09 -10.87 -16.08
N SER A 123 11.56 -9.69 -15.67
CA SER A 123 12.93 -9.26 -15.94
C SER A 123 13.95 -10.21 -15.29
N PRO A 124 15.15 -10.38 -15.86
CA PRO A 124 16.21 -11.17 -15.23
C PRO A 124 16.51 -10.66 -13.82
N GLY A 125 16.56 -11.59 -12.84
CA GLY A 125 16.83 -11.24 -11.45
C GLY A 125 15.61 -10.85 -10.61
N THR A 126 14.40 -10.78 -11.20
CA THR A 126 13.17 -10.59 -10.40
C THR A 126 12.90 -11.80 -9.51
N SER A 127 12.75 -11.56 -8.20
CA SER A 127 12.32 -12.54 -7.22
C SER A 127 10.82 -12.42 -6.95
N PHE A 128 10.20 -13.56 -6.68
CA PHE A 128 8.80 -13.66 -6.29
C PHE A 128 8.60 -14.47 -5.01
N SER A 129 9.67 -15.03 -4.45
CA SER A 129 9.65 -15.75 -3.17
C SER A 129 10.52 -15.02 -2.16
N TRP A 130 9.99 -14.89 -0.95
CA TRP A 130 10.69 -14.24 0.16
C TRP A 130 10.63 -15.14 1.38
N TYR A 131 11.75 -15.78 1.70
CA TYR A 131 11.91 -16.40 3.00
C TYR A 131 12.40 -15.33 3.98
N ARG A 132 11.61 -15.06 5.01
CA ARG A 132 12.08 -14.21 6.11
C ARG A 132 13.16 -15.00 6.84
N HIS A 133 14.26 -14.35 7.18
CA HIS A 133 15.35 -14.94 7.97
C HIS A 133 15.34 -14.45 9.42
N ARG A 134 14.18 -14.00 9.90
CA ARG A 134 14.05 -13.37 11.23
C ARG A 134 14.22 -14.41 12.34
N GLU A 135 13.87 -15.65 12.05
CA GLU A 135 14.06 -16.84 12.89
C GLU A 135 15.53 -17.20 13.09
N LYS A 136 16.44 -16.85 12.16
CA LYS A 136 17.87 -17.20 12.25
C LYS A 136 18.53 -16.70 13.54
N ASN A 137 18.15 -15.51 14.00
CA ASN A 137 18.68 -14.94 15.24
C ASN A 137 18.24 -15.71 16.48
N PHE A 138 17.13 -16.45 16.39
CA PHE A 138 16.58 -17.22 17.50
C PHE A 138 16.97 -18.69 17.42
N THR A 139 17.41 -19.19 16.26
CA THR A 139 17.82 -20.59 16.07
C THR A 139 18.90 -21.03 17.09
N GLN A 140 19.71 -20.10 17.58
CA GLN A 140 20.73 -20.36 18.61
C GLN A 140 20.17 -20.79 19.98
N PHE A 141 18.89 -20.52 20.27
CA PHE A 141 18.21 -20.88 21.53
C PHE A 141 17.39 -22.17 21.40
N PHE A 142 17.55 -22.91 20.29
CA PHE A 142 16.84 -24.15 20.05
C PHE A 142 17.82 -25.23 19.64
N SER A 143 17.67 -26.39 20.27
CA SER A 143 18.41 -27.60 19.94
C SER A 143 17.48 -28.64 19.31
N LYS A 144 18.04 -29.49 18.46
CA LYS A 144 17.31 -30.57 17.79
C LYS A 144 17.91 -31.91 18.21
N GLU A 145 17.08 -32.75 18.82
CA GLU A 145 17.40 -34.16 19.07
C GLU A 145 16.46 -35.05 18.28
N SER A 146 17.02 -35.85 17.38
CA SER A 146 16.26 -36.72 16.47
C SER A 146 15.22 -35.92 15.66
N ASN A 147 13.92 -36.06 16.00
CA ASN A 147 12.80 -35.35 15.35
C ASN A 147 12.19 -34.27 16.24
N LEU A 148 12.69 -34.08 17.47
CA LEU A 148 12.18 -33.11 18.42
C LEU A 148 13.07 -31.86 18.40
N ILE A 149 12.43 -30.69 18.30
CA ILE A 149 13.08 -29.39 18.46
C ILE A 149 12.58 -28.81 19.77
N TYR A 150 13.50 -28.43 20.64
CA TYR A 150 13.18 -27.85 21.94
C TYR A 150 14.05 -26.61 22.21
N CYS A 151 13.52 -25.70 23.03
CA CYS A 151 14.27 -24.53 23.46
C CYS A 151 15.20 -24.94 24.60
N ASP A 152 16.51 -24.85 24.38
CA ASP A 152 17.54 -25.19 25.37
C ASP A 152 17.86 -24.00 26.29
N ASP A 153 17.82 -22.77 25.76
CA ASP A 153 18.06 -21.53 26.50
C ASP A 153 16.82 -20.61 26.50
N VAL A 154 15.85 -20.97 27.35
CA VAL A 154 14.62 -20.17 27.56
C VAL A 154 14.95 -18.78 28.09
N TYR A 155 15.96 -18.66 28.95
CA TYR A 155 16.32 -17.39 29.57
C TYR A 155 16.92 -16.42 28.55
N GLY A 156 17.86 -16.88 27.72
CA GLY A 156 18.46 -16.10 26.63
C GLY A 156 17.42 -15.69 25.58
N LEU A 157 16.49 -16.59 25.25
CA LEU A 157 15.37 -16.28 24.36
C LEU A 157 14.51 -15.15 24.94
N MET A 158 14.07 -15.23 26.20
CA MET A 158 13.24 -14.19 26.82
C MET A 158 13.98 -12.85 26.94
N ARG A 159 15.28 -12.90 27.27
CA ARG A 159 16.14 -11.71 27.30
C ARG A 159 16.26 -11.03 25.94
N SER A 160 16.29 -11.80 24.85
CA SER A 160 16.32 -11.25 23.47
C SER A 160 15.07 -10.43 23.15
N PHE A 161 13.93 -10.76 23.77
CA PHE A 161 12.68 -10.01 23.69
C PHE A 161 12.58 -8.89 24.71
N LYS A 162 13.60 -8.69 25.56
CA LYS A 162 13.61 -7.74 26.68
C LYS A 162 12.51 -8.04 27.71
N ILE A 163 12.27 -9.32 27.95
CA ILE A 163 11.31 -9.81 28.95
C ILE A 163 12.09 -10.37 30.12
N GLU A 164 11.75 -9.94 31.35
CA GLU A 164 12.27 -10.54 32.57
C GLU A 164 11.60 -11.90 32.79
N TYR A 165 12.40 -12.95 32.84
CA TYR A 165 11.93 -14.32 33.05
C TYR A 165 12.57 -14.90 34.31
N HIS A 166 11.74 -15.31 35.26
CA HIS A 166 12.17 -16.01 36.46
C HIS A 166 11.72 -17.46 36.35
N SER A 167 12.67 -18.40 36.29
CA SER A 167 12.34 -19.83 36.41
C SER A 167 11.77 -20.07 37.81
N SER A 168 10.60 -20.70 37.87
CA SER A 168 9.94 -21.12 39.11
C SER A 168 10.66 -22.29 39.78
#